data_AF-A0A920LHW5-F1
#
_entry.id   AF-A0A920LHW5-F1
#
_cell.length_a   1.000
_cell.length_b   1.000
_cell.length_c   1.000
_cell.angle_alpha   90.00
_cell.angle_beta   90.00
_cell.angle_gamma   90.00
#
_symmetry.space_group_name_H-M   'P 1'
#
loop_
_entity.id
_entity.type
_entity.pdbx_description
1 polymer ?
#
loop_
_entity_poly.entity_id
_entity_poly.type
_entity_poly.pdbx_seq_one_letter_code
_entity_poly.pdbx_strand_id
1 'polypeptide(L)'
;MSLDISNAKVVLEYDYNFYNTNGTDDVSDDLIERKKKVNSIPLGGVTFNLYEHKGFNININDEVEAANANIQSEKIYLNGTKFVSKLKLFSDDNSISSELRDFKTKNVLINEANLVLHLDNNIHKSNYEFLPKRLYIYSYKDGLPIEDYNKDFSISFSPTAVNANKFLFGGILQYDSNNLPTSYKFNITNHISNIVRHDSLNIDLGLTTTSDIEDISLKNGYFVNQNKVFLPSPSIKLPFPVALFGSNPSQADITKKLKLEVIYTEY
;
A
#
# COMPACT_ATOMS: atom_id res chain seq x y z
N MET A 1 -7.35 -21.75 8.86
CA MET A 1 -6.27 -22.71 9.19
C MET A 1 -5.01 -22.21 8.50
N SER A 2 -3.99 -21.80 9.26
CA SER A 2 -2.70 -21.36 8.68
C SER A 2 -1.87 -22.60 8.38
N LEU A 3 -1.30 -22.72 7.17
CA LEU A 3 -0.35 -23.80 6.89
C LEU A 3 1.02 -23.43 7.48
N ASP A 4 1.62 -24.35 8.23
CA ASP A 4 2.99 -24.26 8.71
C ASP A 4 3.96 -24.69 7.60
N ILE A 5 4.27 -23.73 6.71
CA ILE A 5 5.21 -23.96 5.60
C ILE A 5 6.66 -23.97 6.10
N SER A 6 6.95 -23.40 7.28
CA SER A 6 8.28 -23.45 7.90
C SER A 6 8.80 -24.88 8.10
N ASN A 7 7.89 -25.83 8.33
CA ASN A 7 8.21 -27.25 8.45
C ASN A 7 7.92 -28.07 7.18
N ALA A 8 7.51 -27.42 6.09
CA ALA A 8 7.17 -28.10 4.85
C ALA A 8 8.42 -28.46 4.04
N LYS A 9 8.40 -29.65 3.46
CA LYS A 9 9.47 -30.18 2.61
C LYS A 9 8.87 -31.02 1.49
N VAL A 10 9.49 -30.96 0.32
CA VAL A 10 9.23 -31.92 -0.75
C VAL A 10 10.17 -33.10 -0.54
N VAL A 11 9.62 -34.31 -0.44
CA VAL A 11 10.39 -35.55 -0.34
C VAL A 11 10.31 -36.25 -1.69
N LEU A 12 11.45 -36.36 -2.37
CA LEU A 12 11.58 -37.13 -3.61
C LEU A 12 12.14 -38.50 -3.25
N GLU A 13 11.30 -39.52 -3.38
CA GLU A 13 11.69 -40.92 -3.29
C GLU A 13 11.80 -41.48 -4.71
N TYR A 14 12.95 -42.06 -5.04
CA TYR A 14 13.14 -42.69 -6.33
C TYR A 14 13.97 -43.96 -6.21
N ASP A 15 13.65 -44.90 -7.09
CA ASP A 15 14.43 -46.10 -7.32
C ASP A 15 15.37 -45.86 -8.50
N TYR A 16 16.60 -46.32 -8.40
CA TYR A 16 17.54 -46.31 -9.50
C TYR A 16 18.32 -47.61 -9.57
N ASN A 17 18.75 -47.95 -10.78
CA ASN A 17 19.65 -49.07 -11.02
C ASN A 17 21.06 -48.63 -10.67
N PHE A 18 21.65 -49.26 -9.66
CA PHE A 18 23.03 -49.09 -9.25
C PHE A 18 23.86 -50.23 -9.82
N TYR A 19 24.93 -49.90 -10.54
CA TYR A 19 25.90 -50.87 -11.04
C TYR A 19 26.88 -51.20 -9.91
N ASN A 20 26.81 -52.42 -9.38
CA ASN A 20 27.70 -52.88 -8.32
C ASN A 20 28.81 -53.73 -8.93
N THR A 21 30.06 -53.28 -8.80
CA THR A 21 31.25 -53.96 -9.33
C THR A 21 31.91 -54.93 -8.34
N ASN A 22 31.27 -55.16 -7.18
CA ASN A 22 31.82 -55.94 -6.05
C ASN A 22 33.25 -55.55 -5.61
N GLY A 23 33.73 -54.37 -6.03
CA GLY A 23 35.08 -53.89 -5.75
C GLY A 23 36.19 -54.55 -6.58
N THR A 24 35.85 -55.22 -7.70
CA THR A 24 36.83 -55.86 -8.60
C THR A 24 36.77 -55.27 -10.01
N ASP A 25 37.80 -55.54 -10.82
CA ASP A 25 37.83 -55.21 -12.26
C ASP A 25 37.28 -56.36 -13.13
N ASP A 26 36.79 -57.45 -12.51
CA ASP A 26 36.12 -58.56 -13.20
C ASP A 26 34.67 -58.16 -13.49
N VAL A 27 34.25 -58.29 -14.75
CA VAL A 27 32.89 -57.94 -15.18
C VAL A 27 31.91 -59.11 -15.12
N SER A 28 32.40 -60.32 -14.79
CA SER A 28 31.58 -61.54 -14.78
C SER A 28 30.68 -61.68 -13.56
N ASP A 29 31.00 -60.97 -12.47
CA ASP A 29 30.22 -60.93 -11.22
C ASP A 29 29.54 -59.57 -10.97
N ASP A 30 29.59 -58.66 -11.94
CA ASP A 30 28.87 -57.38 -11.91
C ASP A 30 27.36 -57.58 -11.85
N LEU A 31 26.69 -56.86 -10.95
CA LEU A 31 25.24 -56.95 -10.74
C LEU A 31 24.57 -55.58 -10.82
N ILE A 32 23.39 -55.56 -11.44
CA ILE A 32 22.51 -54.39 -11.40
C ILE A 32 21.56 -54.55 -10.21
N GLU A 33 21.75 -53.68 -9.21
CA GLU A 33 20.91 -53.65 -8.02
C GLU A 33 19.93 -52.47 -8.07
N ARG A 34 18.68 -52.68 -7.67
CA ARG A 34 17.73 -51.58 -7.52
C ARG A 34 17.88 -50.96 -6.15
N LYS A 35 18.42 -49.74 -6.09
CA LYS A 35 18.60 -48.98 -4.84
C LYS A 35 17.57 -47.88 -4.70
N LYS A 36 17.19 -47.59 -3.46
CA LYS A 36 16.31 -46.48 -3.10
C LYS A 36 17.14 -45.29 -2.65
N LYS A 37 16.74 -44.09 -3.07
CA LYS A 37 17.29 -42.85 -2.52
C LYS A 37 16.18 -41.87 -2.20
N VAL A 38 16.34 -41.19 -1.09
CA VAL A 38 15.43 -40.16 -0.61
C VAL A 38 16.18 -38.85 -0.60
N ASN A 39 15.67 -37.85 -1.32
CA ASN A 39 16.16 -36.48 -1.27
C ASN A 39 15.06 -35.58 -0.70
N SER A 40 15.39 -34.77 0.30
CA SER A 40 14.48 -33.76 0.83
C SER A 40 14.87 -32.37 0.35
N ILE A 41 13.93 -31.67 -0.26
CA ILE A 41 14.05 -30.27 -0.64
C ILE A 41 13.27 -29.45 0.39
N PRO A 42 13.93 -28.71 1.30
CA PRO A 42 13.23 -27.84 2.24
C PRO A 42 12.54 -26.71 1.46
N LEU A 43 11.27 -26.43 1.79
CA LEU A 43 10.57 -25.26 1.26
C LEU A 43 10.96 -24.03 2.10
N GLY A 44 12.24 -23.63 2.00
CA GLY A 44 12.74 -22.41 2.64
C GLY A 44 12.33 -21.14 1.87
N GLY A 45 12.24 -20.00 2.56
CA GLY A 45 11.97 -18.70 1.97
C GLY A 45 10.96 -17.85 2.77
N VAL A 46 10.57 -16.70 2.21
CA VAL A 46 9.51 -15.85 2.79
C VAL A 46 8.15 -16.37 2.34
N THR A 47 7.41 -16.97 3.25
CA THR A 47 6.06 -17.48 3.02
C THR A 47 5.03 -16.50 3.56
N PHE A 48 4.07 -16.08 2.73
CA PHE A 48 2.95 -15.26 3.14
C PHE A 48 1.65 -15.92 2.70
N ASN A 49 0.64 -15.89 3.57
CA ASN A 49 -0.69 -16.39 3.23
C ASN A 49 -1.38 -15.36 2.32
N LEU A 50 -1.72 -15.78 1.11
CA LEU A 50 -2.58 -15.01 0.22
C LEU A 50 -4.04 -15.36 0.54
N TYR A 51 -4.80 -14.39 1.04
CA TYR A 51 -6.23 -14.57 1.30
C TYR A 51 -7.03 -14.19 0.05
N GLU A 52 -7.49 -15.22 -0.68
CA GLU A 52 -8.43 -15.02 -1.77
C GLU A 52 -9.86 -14.84 -1.22
N HIS A 53 -10.22 -13.60 -0.89
CA HIS A 53 -11.61 -13.25 -0.62
C HIS A 53 -12.44 -13.39 -1.91
N LYS A 54 -13.45 -14.27 -1.90
CA LYS A 54 -14.48 -14.43 -2.95
C LYS A 54 -15.78 -13.75 -2.51
N GLY A 55 -16.56 -13.25 -3.47
CA GLY A 55 -17.87 -12.64 -3.19
C GLY A 55 -17.78 -11.19 -2.69
N PHE A 56 -17.10 -10.33 -3.44
CA PHE A 56 -17.11 -8.90 -3.15
C PHE A 56 -18.50 -8.31 -3.35
N ASN A 57 -18.77 -7.22 -2.64
CA ASN A 57 -19.87 -6.36 -2.99
C ASN A 57 -19.63 -5.83 -4.42
N ILE A 58 -20.63 -5.98 -5.29
CA ILE A 58 -20.54 -5.57 -6.70
C ILE A 58 -20.07 -4.12 -6.86
N ASN A 59 -20.52 -3.23 -5.97
CA ASN A 59 -20.16 -1.81 -5.98
C ASN A 59 -18.65 -1.58 -5.79
N ILE A 60 -17.95 -2.45 -5.04
CA ILE A 60 -16.49 -2.34 -4.85
C ILE A 60 -15.76 -2.76 -6.12
N ASN A 61 -16.25 -3.81 -6.80
CA ASN A 61 -15.64 -4.26 -8.06
C ASN A 61 -15.81 -3.20 -9.15
N ASP A 62 -17.02 -2.64 -9.27
CA ASP A 62 -17.31 -1.58 -10.25
C ASP A 62 -16.41 -0.36 -10.05
N GLU A 63 -16.17 0.04 -8.79
CA GLU A 63 -15.23 1.12 -8.44
C GLU A 63 -13.77 0.78 -8.79
N VAL A 64 -13.34 -0.45 -8.55
CA VAL A 64 -11.98 -0.89 -8.89
C VAL A 64 -11.78 -0.95 -10.41
N GLU A 65 -12.78 -1.40 -11.16
CA GLU A 65 -12.75 -1.40 -12.62
C GLU A 65 -12.73 0.03 -13.19
N ALA A 66 -13.58 0.91 -12.65
CA ALA A 66 -13.59 2.33 -13.00
C ALA A 66 -12.23 3.00 -12.71
N ALA A 67 -11.64 2.75 -11.54
CA ALA A 67 -10.34 3.27 -11.16
C ALA A 67 -9.21 2.77 -12.09
N ASN A 68 -9.26 1.51 -12.53
CA ASN A 68 -8.31 0.96 -13.50
C ASN A 68 -8.43 1.64 -14.88
N ALA A 69 -9.62 2.11 -15.24
CA ALA A 69 -9.86 2.93 -16.42
C ALA A 69 -9.52 4.43 -16.22
N ASN A 70 -8.96 4.82 -15.07
CA ASN A 70 -8.72 6.21 -14.65
C ASN A 70 -9.98 7.08 -14.59
N ILE A 71 -11.13 6.46 -14.29
CA ILE A 71 -12.36 7.19 -14.02
C ILE A 71 -12.33 7.63 -12.55
N GLN A 72 -12.85 8.84 -12.28
CA GLN A 72 -12.93 9.39 -10.92
C GLN A 72 -13.80 8.50 -10.02
N SER A 73 -13.24 8.06 -8.90
CA SER A 73 -13.93 7.18 -7.94
C SER A 73 -14.89 7.94 -7.03
N GLU A 74 -16.04 7.35 -6.71
CA GLU A 74 -16.93 7.87 -5.66
C GLU A 74 -16.38 7.52 -4.28
N LYS A 75 -15.77 6.32 -4.15
CA LYS A 75 -15.19 5.81 -2.91
C LYS A 75 -13.79 5.23 -3.12
N ILE A 76 -12.98 5.36 -2.07
CA ILE A 76 -11.61 4.86 -1.98
C ILE A 76 -11.61 3.76 -0.93
N TYR A 77 -11.25 2.54 -1.35
CA TYR A 77 -11.14 1.39 -0.47
C TYR A 77 -9.67 1.06 -0.23
N LEU A 78 -9.30 0.89 1.04
CA LEU A 78 -7.98 0.41 1.42
C LEU A 78 -8.11 -0.83 2.28
N ASN A 79 -7.23 -1.79 2.05
CA ASN A 79 -7.06 -2.99 2.85
C ASN A 79 -5.65 -3.47 2.55
N GLY A 80 -4.70 -3.24 3.46
CA GLY A 80 -3.26 -3.13 3.19
C GLY A 80 -2.61 -4.18 2.26
N THR A 81 -3.17 -5.40 2.15
CA THR A 81 -2.68 -6.46 1.25
C THR A 81 -3.40 -6.56 -0.09
N LYS A 82 -4.62 -6.03 -0.22
CA LYS A 82 -5.50 -6.26 -1.37
C LYS A 82 -5.95 -4.98 -2.08
N PHE A 83 -6.30 -3.95 -1.32
CA PHE A 83 -6.72 -2.67 -1.87
C PHE A 83 -5.74 -1.58 -1.45
N VAL A 84 -5.12 -0.98 -2.46
CA VAL A 84 -4.31 0.22 -2.35
C VAL A 84 -4.84 1.22 -3.35
N SER A 85 -4.73 2.50 -3.04
CA SER A 85 -5.26 3.55 -3.91
C SER A 85 -4.15 4.37 -4.50
N LYS A 86 -4.39 4.87 -5.71
CA LYS A 86 -3.52 5.78 -6.44
C LYS A 86 -4.23 7.12 -6.50
N LEU A 87 -3.57 8.15 -6.01
CA LEU A 87 -4.05 9.52 -5.96
C LEU A 87 -3.28 10.33 -7.00
N LYS A 88 -4.02 11.00 -7.88
CA LYS A 88 -3.48 11.93 -8.87
C LYS A 88 -3.97 13.32 -8.51
N LEU A 89 -3.04 14.26 -8.37
CA LEU A 89 -3.34 15.58 -7.79
C LEU A 89 -3.90 16.56 -8.82
N PHE A 90 -3.37 16.55 -10.04
CA PHE A 90 -3.66 17.59 -11.03
C PHE A 90 -4.20 17.04 -12.37
N SER A 91 -3.76 15.86 -12.80
CA SER A 91 -4.11 15.30 -14.11
C SER A 91 -4.03 13.79 -14.15
N ASP A 92 -4.65 13.18 -15.16
CA ASP A 92 -4.66 11.73 -15.34
C ASP A 92 -3.34 11.15 -15.87
N ASP A 93 -2.52 11.96 -16.53
CA ASP A 93 -1.27 11.54 -17.19
C ASP A 93 -0.03 12.17 -16.56
N ASN A 94 -0.17 12.79 -15.37
CA ASN A 94 0.86 13.57 -14.69
C ASN A 94 1.34 14.81 -15.47
N SER A 95 0.65 15.19 -16.55
CA SER A 95 0.86 16.49 -17.19
C SER A 95 0.46 17.64 -16.27
N ILE A 96 0.96 18.83 -16.54
CA ILE A 96 0.54 20.03 -15.80
C ILE A 96 -0.84 20.43 -16.34
N SER A 97 -1.89 20.28 -15.52
CA SER A 97 -3.25 20.68 -15.88
C SER A 97 -3.34 22.19 -16.16
N SER A 98 -4.37 22.63 -16.89
CA SER A 98 -4.63 24.05 -17.12
C SER A 98 -4.64 24.85 -15.83
N GLU A 99 -5.32 24.32 -14.81
CA GLU A 99 -5.47 24.95 -13.50
C GLU A 99 -4.13 25.07 -12.78
N LEU A 100 -3.29 24.02 -12.83
CA LEU A 100 -1.97 24.07 -12.24
C LEU A 100 -1.04 25.02 -13.02
N ARG A 101 -1.13 25.08 -14.35
CA ARG A 101 -0.37 26.05 -15.16
C ARG A 101 -0.75 27.48 -14.77
N ASP A 102 -2.04 27.78 -14.71
CA ASP A 102 -2.56 29.09 -14.31
C ASP A 102 -2.20 29.42 -12.85
N PHE A 103 -2.05 28.42 -12.00
CA PHE A 103 -1.58 28.61 -10.63
C PHE A 103 -0.06 28.87 -10.58
N LYS A 104 0.73 28.19 -11.43
CA LYS A 104 2.19 28.38 -11.55
C LYS A 104 2.58 29.72 -12.18
N THR A 105 1.72 30.34 -12.98
CA THR A 105 1.99 31.70 -13.51
C THR A 105 1.85 32.78 -12.44
N LYS A 106 1.10 32.50 -11.36
CA LYS A 106 1.03 33.38 -10.20
C LYS A 106 2.29 33.18 -9.37
N ASN A 107 2.90 34.29 -8.98
CA ASN A 107 4.00 34.32 -8.03
C ASN A 107 3.47 33.99 -6.62
N VAL A 108 3.32 32.70 -6.33
CA VAL A 108 2.73 32.22 -5.08
C VAL A 108 3.75 31.50 -4.21
N LEU A 109 3.63 31.71 -2.91
CA LEU A 109 4.33 30.96 -1.87
C LEU A 109 3.32 30.04 -1.18
N ILE A 110 3.51 28.73 -1.33
CA ILE A 110 2.70 27.74 -0.64
C ILE A 110 3.09 27.71 0.84
N ASN A 111 2.15 28.08 1.71
CA ASN A 111 2.34 28.10 3.16
C ASN A 111 1.92 26.77 3.79
N GLU A 112 0.80 26.20 3.33
CA GLU A 112 0.29 24.92 3.78
C GLU A 112 -0.44 24.24 2.62
N ALA A 113 -0.23 22.94 2.43
CA ALA A 113 -1.04 22.13 1.53
C ALA A 113 -1.43 20.82 2.21
N ASN A 114 -2.74 20.58 2.30
CA ASN A 114 -3.29 19.43 2.98
C ASN A 114 -4.16 18.57 2.07
N LEU A 115 -4.07 17.27 2.26
CA LEU A 115 -5.02 16.32 1.72
C LEU A 115 -5.91 15.80 2.85
N VAL A 116 -7.22 16.04 2.73
CA VAL A 116 -8.21 15.58 3.71
C VAL A 116 -9.05 14.48 3.10
N LEU A 117 -9.00 13.30 3.72
CA LEU A 117 -9.73 12.10 3.30
C LEU A 117 -10.81 11.79 4.33
N HIS A 118 -12.08 12.00 3.97
CA HIS A 118 -13.21 11.77 4.86
C HIS A 118 -13.64 10.31 4.88
N LEU A 119 -13.97 9.79 6.07
CA LEU A 119 -14.44 8.43 6.27
C LEU A 119 -15.88 8.22 5.76
N ASP A 120 -16.13 7.08 5.12
CA ASP A 120 -17.48 6.60 4.84
C ASP A 120 -18.03 5.84 6.06
N ASN A 121 -18.92 6.51 6.79
CA ASN A 121 -19.53 5.97 8.01
C ASN A 121 -20.39 4.73 7.79
N ASN A 122 -20.81 4.45 6.54
CA ASN A 122 -21.67 3.29 6.24
C ASN A 122 -20.97 1.94 6.43
N ILE A 123 -19.64 1.91 6.34
CA ILE A 123 -18.86 0.68 6.42
C ILE A 123 -18.49 0.33 7.87
N HIS A 124 -18.42 1.32 8.75
CA HIS A 124 -17.98 1.12 10.13
C HIS A 124 -19.09 1.16 11.17
N LYS A 125 -20.37 1.00 10.77
CA LYS A 125 -21.63 1.01 11.58
C LYS A 125 -21.43 0.78 13.09
N SER A 126 -20.90 1.80 13.78
CA SER A 126 -20.61 1.86 15.21
C SER A 126 -19.43 1.06 15.79
N ASN A 127 -18.65 0.31 15.00
CA ASN A 127 -17.40 -0.32 15.48
C ASN A 127 -16.17 0.24 14.76
N TYR A 128 -15.46 1.12 15.47
CA TYR A 128 -14.24 1.79 15.01
C TYR A 128 -12.95 1.13 15.51
N GLU A 129 -13.03 0.03 16.24
CA GLU A 129 -11.86 -0.66 16.83
C GLU A 129 -10.85 -1.07 15.76
N PHE A 130 -11.35 -1.46 14.59
CA PHE A 130 -10.54 -1.93 13.46
C PHE A 130 -10.16 -0.80 12.49
N LEU A 131 -10.52 0.46 12.75
CA LEU A 131 -10.05 1.53 11.88
C LEU A 131 -8.53 1.68 12.02
N PRO A 132 -7.79 1.74 10.90
CA PRO A 132 -6.38 2.08 10.94
C PRO A 132 -6.19 3.40 11.68
N LYS A 133 -5.39 3.42 12.74
CA LYS A 133 -5.09 4.68 13.46
C LYS A 133 -4.38 5.70 12.57
N ARG A 134 -3.77 5.21 11.49
CA ARG A 134 -2.99 6.00 10.56
C ARG A 134 -2.98 5.39 9.15
N LEU A 135 -3.00 6.27 8.17
CA LEU A 135 -2.76 5.96 6.77
C LEU A 135 -1.39 6.51 6.34
N TYR A 136 -0.90 6.02 5.21
CA TYR A 136 0.40 6.40 4.67
C TYR A 136 0.31 6.76 3.19
N ILE A 137 0.99 7.84 2.82
CA ILE A 137 1.18 8.28 1.44
C ILE A 137 2.64 8.12 1.05
N TYR A 138 2.87 7.57 -0.15
CA TYR A 138 4.19 7.29 -0.71
C TYR A 138 4.18 7.54 -2.22
N SER A 139 5.35 7.50 -2.87
CA SER A 139 5.44 7.56 -4.33
C SER A 139 4.98 6.22 -4.93
N TYR A 140 3.90 6.23 -5.71
CA TYR A 140 3.24 5.00 -6.20
C TYR A 140 4.16 4.15 -7.09
N LYS A 141 5.08 4.79 -7.83
CA LYS A 141 5.93 4.14 -8.83
C LYS A 141 7.02 3.27 -8.21
N ASP A 142 7.68 3.76 -7.16
CA ASP A 142 8.87 3.16 -6.56
C ASP A 142 8.67 2.73 -5.11
N GLY A 143 7.55 3.09 -4.47
CA GLY A 143 7.27 2.76 -3.08
C GLY A 143 7.90 3.73 -2.08
N LEU A 144 8.68 4.72 -2.53
CA LEU A 144 9.54 5.50 -1.66
C LEU A 144 8.75 6.56 -0.87
N PRO A 145 9.22 6.95 0.33
CA PRO A 145 8.63 8.05 1.07
C PRO A 145 8.71 9.37 0.30
N ILE A 146 7.63 10.14 0.34
CA ILE A 146 7.62 11.50 -0.23
C ILE A 146 8.43 12.47 0.62
N GLU A 147 8.74 13.62 0.06
CA GLU A 147 9.61 14.61 0.70
C GLU A 147 9.10 15.09 2.06
N ASP A 148 7.79 15.32 2.20
CA ASP A 148 7.18 15.75 3.47
C ASP A 148 7.39 14.73 4.59
N TYR A 149 7.39 13.43 4.28
CA TYR A 149 7.73 12.38 5.24
C TYR A 149 9.20 12.47 5.68
N ASN A 150 10.11 12.70 4.72
CA ASN A 150 11.55 12.71 4.96
C ASN A 150 12.01 13.95 5.75
N LYS A 151 11.29 15.07 5.59
CA LYS A 151 11.54 16.33 6.32
C LYS A 151 10.91 16.38 7.70
N ASP A 152 10.00 15.46 8.01
CA ASP A 152 9.38 15.37 9.32
C ASP A 152 10.24 14.52 10.28
N PHE A 153 10.89 15.20 11.22
CA PHE A 153 11.67 14.60 12.31
C PHE A 153 10.94 14.64 13.66
N SER A 154 9.65 14.94 13.65
CA SER A 154 8.87 14.99 14.88
C SER A 154 8.73 13.60 15.51
N ILE A 155 8.88 13.54 16.83
CA ILE A 155 8.84 12.30 17.60
C ILE A 155 7.80 12.40 18.70
N SER A 156 7.06 11.32 18.92
CA SER A 156 6.13 11.22 20.04
C SER A 156 6.86 10.63 21.24
N PHE A 157 6.84 11.34 22.37
CA PHE A 157 7.43 10.86 23.62
C PHE A 157 6.46 10.01 24.46
N SER A 158 5.26 9.74 23.95
CA SER A 158 4.29 8.93 24.67
C SER A 158 4.64 7.44 24.56
N PRO A 159 4.94 6.75 25.67
CA PRO A 159 5.41 5.36 25.66
C PRO A 159 4.34 4.36 25.18
N THR A 160 3.08 4.77 25.12
CA THR A 160 1.95 3.94 24.66
C THR A 160 1.47 4.31 23.26
N ALA A 161 2.02 5.37 22.67
CA ALA A 161 1.57 5.86 21.36
C ALA A 161 2.18 5.04 20.23
N VAL A 162 1.39 4.12 19.69
CA VAL A 162 1.74 3.35 18.49
C VAL A 162 1.54 4.23 17.26
N ASN A 163 2.54 4.27 16.38
CA ASN A 163 2.46 4.93 15.08
C ASN A 163 2.24 6.46 15.13
N ALA A 164 2.79 7.14 16.14
CA ALA A 164 2.53 8.55 16.44
C ALA A 164 3.69 9.53 16.15
N ASN A 165 4.85 9.03 15.70
CA ASN A 165 5.94 9.89 15.22
C ASN A 165 5.56 10.58 13.91
N LYS A 166 6.38 11.50 13.40
CA LYS A 166 6.12 12.18 12.12
C LYS A 166 4.72 12.79 12.06
N PHE A 167 4.29 13.42 13.15
CA PHE A 167 2.92 13.92 13.28
C PHE A 167 2.65 15.17 12.43
N LEU A 168 3.70 15.85 11.93
CA LEU A 168 3.54 16.98 10.99
C LEU A 168 3.18 16.49 9.59
N PHE A 169 3.76 15.37 9.15
CA PHE A 169 3.40 14.68 7.91
C PHE A 169 1.95 14.19 7.94
N GLY A 170 1.48 13.81 9.12
CA GLY A 170 0.08 13.48 9.37
C GLY A 170 -0.30 12.07 8.90
N GLY A 171 -1.49 11.95 8.31
CA GLY A 171 -2.14 10.67 8.04
C GLY A 171 -2.81 10.06 9.27
N ILE A 172 -2.82 10.77 10.39
CA ILE A 172 -3.40 10.33 11.67
C ILE A 172 -4.92 10.50 11.62
N LEU A 173 -5.65 9.54 12.18
CA LEU A 173 -7.10 9.59 12.30
C LEU A 173 -7.55 10.80 13.12
N GLN A 174 -8.44 11.61 12.55
CA GLN A 174 -9.03 12.81 13.16
C GLN A 174 -10.37 12.48 13.81
N TYR A 175 -10.69 13.20 14.89
CA TYR A 175 -11.89 13.01 15.67
C TYR A 175 -12.68 14.32 15.74
N ASP A 176 -14.01 14.23 15.77
CA ASP A 176 -14.87 15.37 16.07
C ASP A 176 -14.93 15.68 17.58
N SER A 177 -15.69 16.72 17.93
CA SER A 177 -15.92 17.13 19.32
C SER A 177 -16.57 16.05 20.20
N ASN A 178 -17.21 15.04 19.59
CA ASN A 178 -17.84 13.91 20.29
C ASN A 178 -16.92 12.68 20.35
N ASN A 179 -15.65 12.83 19.96
CA ASN A 179 -14.66 11.75 19.90
C ASN A 179 -15.02 10.65 18.88
N LEU A 180 -15.76 11.00 17.82
CA LEU A 180 -16.04 10.10 16.71
C LEU A 180 -15.04 10.31 15.57
N PRO A 181 -14.52 9.23 14.96
CA PRO A 181 -13.57 9.34 13.87
C PRO A 181 -14.21 9.94 12.62
N THR A 182 -13.54 10.90 11.97
CA THR A 182 -14.11 11.66 10.84
C THR A 182 -13.29 11.61 9.56
N SER A 183 -11.97 11.74 9.65
CA SER A 183 -11.11 11.87 8.46
C SER A 183 -9.65 11.55 8.77
N TYR A 184 -8.82 11.48 7.73
CA TYR A 184 -7.36 11.52 7.82
C TYR A 184 -6.86 12.78 7.12
N LYS A 185 -5.90 13.48 7.73
CA LYS A 185 -5.29 14.69 7.19
C LYS A 185 -3.80 14.48 6.97
N PHE A 186 -3.32 14.68 5.75
CA PHE A 186 -1.90 14.68 5.41
C PHE A 186 -1.42 16.09 5.10
N ASN A 187 -0.20 16.42 5.52
CA ASN A 187 0.49 17.62 5.10
C ASN A 187 1.47 17.27 3.98
N ILE A 188 1.26 17.84 2.80
CA ILE A 188 2.08 17.63 1.61
C ILE A 188 2.63 18.96 1.06
N THR A 189 2.86 19.92 1.96
CA THR A 189 3.27 21.29 1.63
C THR A 189 4.53 21.34 0.79
N ASN A 190 5.58 20.58 1.15
CA ASN A 190 6.84 20.57 0.40
C ASN A 190 6.64 19.98 -0.98
N HIS A 191 5.90 18.87 -1.07
CA HIS A 191 5.61 18.21 -2.34
C HIS A 191 4.90 19.17 -3.32
N ILE A 192 3.84 19.84 -2.89
CA ILE A 192 3.11 20.81 -3.71
C ILE A 192 3.99 22.04 -4.04
N SER A 193 4.71 22.56 -3.05
CA SER A 193 5.61 23.71 -3.23
C SER A 193 6.68 23.44 -4.30
N ASN A 194 7.22 22.22 -4.33
CA ASN A 194 8.24 21.85 -5.31
C ASN A 194 7.68 21.64 -6.73
N ILE A 195 6.46 21.12 -6.88
CA ILE A 195 5.78 21.05 -8.18
C ILE A 195 5.53 22.46 -8.74
N VAL A 196 5.09 23.38 -7.87
CA VAL A 196 4.70 24.74 -8.27
C VAL A 196 5.93 25.62 -8.54
N ARG A 197 6.92 25.64 -7.64
CA ARG A 197 8.04 26.61 -7.68
C ARG A 197 9.33 26.07 -8.28
N HIS A 198 9.62 24.77 -8.10
CA HIS A 198 10.90 24.17 -8.50
C HIS A 198 10.76 23.24 -9.72
N ASP A 199 9.62 23.30 -10.40
CA ASP A 199 9.28 22.48 -11.57
C ASP A 199 9.52 20.97 -11.35
N SER A 200 9.28 20.51 -10.12
CA SER A 200 9.38 19.09 -9.79
C SER A 200 8.29 18.28 -10.46
N LEU A 201 8.54 16.98 -10.64
CA LEU A 201 7.60 16.06 -11.27
C LEU A 201 6.32 15.91 -10.42
N ASN A 202 5.16 16.02 -11.08
CA ASN A 202 3.87 15.64 -10.51
C ASN A 202 3.77 14.11 -10.50
N ILE A 203 4.25 13.46 -9.45
CA ILE A 203 4.24 12.00 -9.34
C ILE A 203 2.90 11.48 -8.81
N ASP A 204 2.52 10.27 -9.23
CA ASP A 204 1.38 9.54 -8.65
C ASP A 204 1.67 9.21 -7.18
N LEU A 205 0.71 9.52 -6.30
CA LEU A 205 0.79 9.22 -4.88
C LEU A 205 0.06 7.92 -4.56
N GLY A 206 0.73 6.97 -3.91
CA GLY A 206 0.11 5.77 -3.37
C GLY A 206 -0.45 6.02 -1.98
N LEU A 207 -1.68 5.56 -1.71
CA LEU A 207 -2.33 5.62 -0.41
C LEU A 207 -2.56 4.20 0.13
N THR A 208 -2.15 3.95 1.37
CA THR A 208 -2.28 2.64 2.02
C THR A 208 -2.42 2.75 3.55
N THR A 209 -2.68 1.63 4.21
CA THR A 209 -2.68 1.52 5.68
C THR A 209 -1.25 1.38 6.20
N THR A 210 -0.99 1.70 7.46
CA THR A 210 0.33 1.46 8.05
C THR A 210 0.23 1.05 9.52
N SER A 211 0.93 -0.02 9.90
CA SER A 211 1.12 -0.38 11.32
C SER A 211 2.24 0.42 12.01
N ASP A 212 3.20 0.91 11.24
CA ASP A 212 4.42 1.56 11.73
C ASP A 212 4.92 2.56 10.68
N ILE A 213 4.89 3.85 10.99
CA ILE A 213 5.32 4.92 10.10
C ILE A 213 6.84 4.95 9.89
N GLU A 214 7.64 4.40 10.80
CA GLU A 214 9.12 4.44 10.70
C GLU A 214 9.68 3.31 9.81
N ASP A 215 8.93 2.22 9.63
CA ASP A 215 9.32 1.11 8.77
C ASP A 215 9.05 1.42 7.29
N ILE A 216 10.06 1.97 6.61
CA ILE A 216 10.03 2.27 5.17
C ILE A 216 10.41 1.07 4.29
N SER A 217 10.51 -0.14 4.84
CA SER A 217 10.89 -1.31 4.05
C SER A 217 9.84 -1.64 3.01
N LEU A 218 10.27 -2.07 1.82
CA LEU A 218 9.39 -2.34 0.69
C LEU A 218 9.20 -3.85 0.48
N LYS A 219 8.01 -4.20 0.02
CA LYS A 219 7.65 -5.53 -0.46
C LYS A 219 7.11 -5.43 -1.88
N ASN A 220 7.31 -6.50 -2.64
CA ASN A 220 6.76 -6.60 -3.98
C ASN A 220 5.33 -7.14 -3.88
N GLY A 221 4.36 -6.35 -4.34
CA GLY A 221 3.01 -6.80 -4.66
C GLY A 221 2.87 -7.10 -6.14
N TYR A 222 1.89 -7.92 -6.49
CA TYR A 222 1.56 -8.24 -7.88
C TYR A 222 0.06 -8.15 -8.07
N PHE A 223 -0.36 -7.43 -9.11
CA PHE A 223 -1.73 -7.42 -9.55
C PHE A 223 -2.08 -8.72 -10.33
N VAL A 224 -3.36 -8.93 -10.62
CA VAL A 224 -3.83 -10.11 -11.38
C VAL A 224 -3.18 -10.20 -12.76
N ASN A 225 -2.87 -9.06 -13.38
CA ASN A 225 -2.14 -8.96 -14.64
C ASN A 225 -0.61 -9.13 -14.50
N GLN A 226 -0.13 -9.55 -13.31
CA GLN A 226 1.28 -9.72 -12.96
C GLN A 226 2.12 -8.42 -12.96
N ASN A 227 1.48 -7.25 -13.07
CA ASN A 227 2.18 -6.00 -12.90
C ASN A 227 2.67 -5.86 -11.46
N LYS A 228 3.95 -5.57 -11.33
CA LYS A 228 4.61 -5.35 -10.05
C LYS A 228 4.22 -4.00 -9.47
N VAL A 229 3.94 -3.97 -8.17
CA VAL A 229 3.77 -2.75 -7.38
C VAL A 229 4.67 -2.82 -6.15
N PHE A 230 5.26 -1.69 -5.77
CA PHE A 230 6.03 -1.60 -4.53
C PHE A 230 5.11 -1.14 -3.41
N LEU A 231 5.03 -1.95 -2.35
CA LEU A 231 4.18 -1.67 -1.20
C LEU A 231 5.04 -1.50 0.06
N PRO A 232 4.74 -0.49 0.89
CA PRO A 232 5.31 -0.40 2.23
C PRO A 232 4.97 -1.65 3.06
N SER A 233 5.99 -2.33 3.59
CA SER A 233 5.87 -3.54 4.41
C SER A 233 4.86 -3.40 5.58
N PRO A 234 4.76 -2.24 6.27
CA PRO A 234 3.78 -2.03 7.34
C PRO A 234 2.31 -2.10 6.89
N SER A 235 2.01 -1.86 5.61
CA SER A 235 0.62 -1.97 5.14
C SER A 235 0.15 -3.42 5.14
N ILE A 236 1.05 -4.33 4.77
CA ILE A 236 0.78 -5.77 4.69
C ILE A 236 0.47 -6.35 6.07
N LYS A 237 1.10 -5.81 7.12
CA LYS A 237 0.89 -6.22 8.51
C LYS A 237 -0.44 -5.69 9.10
N LEU A 238 -1.12 -4.77 8.41
CA LEU A 238 -2.36 -4.14 8.88
C LEU A 238 -3.51 -4.35 7.87
N PRO A 239 -4.11 -5.56 7.83
CA PRO A 239 -5.15 -5.93 6.86
C PRO A 239 -6.55 -5.42 7.25
N PHE A 240 -6.63 -4.31 7.99
CA PHE A 240 -7.92 -3.75 8.37
C PHE A 240 -8.46 -2.84 7.26
N PRO A 241 -9.74 -3.00 6.87
CA PRO A 241 -10.31 -2.22 5.80
C PRO A 241 -10.65 -0.79 6.27
N VAL A 242 -10.54 0.16 5.36
CA VAL A 242 -11.09 1.51 5.53
C VAL A 242 -11.71 1.95 4.21
N ALA A 243 -12.81 2.67 4.29
CA ALA A 243 -13.45 3.30 3.15
C ALA A 243 -13.51 4.81 3.35
N LEU A 244 -13.15 5.52 2.28
CA LEU A 244 -13.04 6.96 2.24
C LEU A 244 -13.84 7.50 1.06
N PHE A 245 -14.28 8.75 1.13
CA PHE A 245 -14.87 9.42 -0.02
C PHE A 245 -13.80 9.75 -1.06
N GLY A 246 -14.11 9.49 -2.32
CA GLY A 246 -13.24 9.72 -3.47
C GLY A 246 -13.32 11.13 -4.03
N SER A 247 -12.80 11.27 -5.25
CA SER A 247 -12.77 12.55 -5.96
C SER A 247 -14.08 12.88 -6.66
N ASN A 248 -15.08 12.00 -6.69
CA ASN A 248 -16.39 12.28 -7.26
C ASN A 248 -17.52 11.56 -6.48
N PRO A 249 -17.74 11.90 -5.20
CA PRO A 249 -18.79 11.24 -4.41
C PRO A 249 -20.19 11.64 -4.90
N SER A 250 -21.20 10.87 -4.47
CA SER A 250 -22.61 11.19 -4.73
C SER A 250 -22.99 12.61 -4.24
N GLN A 251 -24.03 13.22 -4.82
CA GLN A 251 -24.46 14.58 -4.45
C GLN A 251 -24.72 14.76 -2.94
N ALA A 252 -25.20 13.72 -2.25
CA ALA A 252 -25.46 13.74 -0.82
C ALA A 252 -24.18 13.93 0.02
N ASP A 253 -23.02 13.50 -0.50
CA ASP A 253 -21.73 13.50 0.19
C ASP A 253 -20.71 14.46 -0.45
N ILE A 254 -21.16 15.38 -1.32
CA ILE A 254 -20.27 16.29 -2.07
C ILE A 254 -19.37 17.16 -1.18
N THR A 255 -19.81 17.43 0.05
CA THR A 255 -19.04 18.19 1.05
C THR A 255 -17.83 17.41 1.56
N LYS A 256 -17.87 16.06 1.51
CA LYS A 256 -16.81 15.14 1.94
C LYS A 256 -15.90 14.68 0.81
N LYS A 257 -16.08 15.24 -0.38
CA LYS A 257 -15.22 15.01 -1.56
C LYS A 257 -13.75 15.18 -1.19
N LEU A 258 -12.89 14.29 -1.68
CA LEU A 258 -11.45 14.42 -1.59
C LEU A 258 -11.00 15.74 -2.24
N LYS A 259 -10.32 16.59 -1.47
CA LYS A 259 -9.82 17.89 -1.92
C LYS A 259 -8.40 18.12 -1.45
N LEU A 260 -7.62 18.78 -2.31
CA LEU A 260 -6.36 19.41 -1.96
C LEU A 260 -6.66 20.82 -1.46
N GLU A 261 -6.38 21.09 -0.19
CA GLU A 261 -6.55 22.41 0.42
C GLU A 261 -5.19 23.11 0.44
N VAL A 262 -5.07 24.24 -0.26
CA VAL A 262 -3.80 24.98 -0.36
C VAL A 262 -3.99 26.37 0.21
N ILE A 263 -3.18 26.71 1.21
CA ILE A 263 -3.04 28.06 1.76
C ILE A 263 -1.76 28.64 1.17
N TYR A 264 -1.87 29.79 0.51
CA TYR A 264 -0.75 30.44 -0.16
C TYR A 264 -0.79 31.96 0.02
N THR A 265 0.37 32.58 -0.18
CA THR A 265 0.52 34.03 -0.28
C THR A 265 0.93 34.38 -1.70
N GLU A 266 0.23 35.32 -2.31
CA GLU A 266 0.55 35.86 -3.65
C GLU A 266 1.38 37.14 -3.49
N TYR A 267 2.42 37.31 -4.31
CA TYR A 267 3.35 38.44 -4.27
C TYR A 267 3.62 39.05 -5.65
#